data_AF-A0A2A9GFD3-F1
#
_entry.id   AF-A0A2A9GFD3-F1
#
_cell.length_a   1.000
_cell.length_b   1.000
_cell.length_c   1.000
_cell.angle_alpha   90.00
_cell.angle_beta   90.00
_cell.angle_gamma   90.00
#
_symmetry.space_group_name_H-M   'P 1'
#
loop_
_entity.id
_entity.type
_entity.pdbx_description
1 polymer ?
#
loop_
_entity_poly.entity_id
_entity_poly.type
_entity_poly.pdbx_seq_one_letter_code
_entity_poly.pdbx_strand_id
1 'polypeptide(L)'
;MSEFALSAQAATRALRALFEPTPLQLNAHLSKRFDAEVWLKREDLTPVRSYKIRGAFTAMRKLRERDPSAAHFVCASAGNHAQGVAFACRHFGVKGTIFMPVTTPQQKIDKTKTFGGDAVEIVLTGDYFDDTLASAQEFCREAGAHFLAPFDDPDVIEGQASVGVEILDQLGGAPDMVILPVGGGGLAAGVTGYLRATAPDTEFRFVEPLGGASLTAAVKAHEPVTISQVNSFVDGAAVARIGARPFAELGWVTPEQVHLAPEDRICITMLEMLNVEGVVLEPAGAMSIDILPELAETIRGKRVVCVTSGGNFDFERLPEVRERAQRYSGLKKYFILRLPQRPGALKDFLQMLGPDDDIARFEYLKKSARNFGSVLIGIETKRAENFTELFAKLDAEGFVWRDITEDETLAEFLI
;
A
#
# COMPACT_ATOMS: atom_id res chain seq x y z
N MET A 1 12.16 20.82 -23.76
CA MET A 1 12.09 19.61 -22.91
C MET A 1 13.28 19.66 -21.95
N SER A 2 13.07 19.46 -20.66
CA SER A 2 14.14 19.53 -19.65
C SER A 2 15.13 18.37 -19.80
N GLU A 3 16.34 18.51 -19.23
CA GLU A 3 17.34 17.44 -19.20
C GLU A 3 16.79 16.18 -18.50
N PHE A 4 16.08 16.36 -17.38
CA PHE A 4 15.41 15.27 -16.68
C PHE A 4 14.40 14.53 -17.56
N ALA A 5 13.59 15.25 -18.36
CA ALA A 5 12.61 14.63 -19.22
C ALA A 5 13.25 13.80 -20.36
N LEU A 6 14.35 14.26 -20.93
CA LEU A 6 15.13 13.48 -21.91
C LEU A 6 15.74 12.22 -21.27
N SER A 7 16.24 12.35 -20.03
CA SER A 7 16.80 11.23 -19.28
C SER A 7 15.73 10.19 -18.92
N ALA A 8 14.55 10.62 -18.48
CA ALA A 8 13.40 9.74 -18.22
C ALA A 8 12.98 8.96 -19.48
N GLN A 9 12.95 9.60 -20.65
CA GLN A 9 12.68 8.91 -21.92
C GLN A 9 13.78 7.90 -22.28
N ALA A 10 15.05 8.22 -22.01
CA ALA A 10 16.15 7.29 -22.23
C ALA A 10 16.08 6.07 -21.29
N ALA A 11 15.79 6.28 -20.01
CA ALA A 11 15.54 5.22 -19.04
C ALA A 11 14.35 4.33 -19.46
N THR A 12 13.27 4.94 -19.96
CA THR A 12 12.09 4.22 -20.47
C THR A 12 12.43 3.32 -21.67
N ARG A 13 13.26 3.80 -22.61
CA ARG A 13 13.72 2.97 -23.73
C ARG A 13 14.61 1.81 -23.26
N ALA A 14 15.51 2.06 -22.31
CA ALA A 14 16.39 1.03 -21.77
C ALA A 14 15.60 -0.08 -21.04
N LEU A 15 14.49 0.26 -20.37
CA LEU A 15 13.63 -0.71 -19.67
C LEU A 15 13.01 -1.76 -20.60
N ARG A 16 12.95 -1.52 -21.92
CA ARG A 16 12.48 -2.51 -22.90
C ARG A 16 13.35 -3.76 -22.97
N ALA A 17 14.57 -3.70 -22.45
CA ALA A 17 15.39 -4.90 -22.26
C ALA A 17 14.81 -5.88 -21.20
N LEU A 18 13.90 -5.41 -20.34
CA LEU A 18 13.29 -6.22 -19.28
C LEU A 18 11.84 -6.63 -19.58
N PHE A 19 11.00 -5.68 -20.00
CA PHE A 19 9.57 -5.90 -20.24
C PHE A 19 8.97 -4.83 -21.16
N GLU A 20 7.81 -5.12 -21.76
CA GLU A 20 7.02 -4.17 -22.56
C GLU A 20 6.31 -3.12 -21.69
N PRO A 21 5.83 -1.98 -22.23
CA PRO A 21 5.12 -0.98 -21.43
C PRO A 21 3.95 -1.61 -20.66
N THR A 22 3.80 -1.28 -19.38
CA THR A 22 2.66 -1.77 -18.62
C THR A 22 1.37 -1.19 -19.21
N PRO A 23 0.24 -1.91 -19.17
CA PRO A 23 -1.01 -1.40 -19.72
C PRO A 23 -1.46 -0.09 -19.04
N LEU A 24 -1.95 0.86 -19.84
CA LEU A 24 -2.80 1.97 -19.41
C LEU A 24 -4.23 1.65 -19.86
N GLN A 25 -5.09 1.28 -18.93
CA GLN A 25 -6.40 0.68 -19.24
C GLN A 25 -7.53 1.58 -18.77
N LEU A 26 -8.45 1.93 -19.68
CA LEU A 26 -9.70 2.58 -19.30
C LEU A 26 -10.52 1.60 -18.47
N ASN A 27 -10.87 1.99 -17.25
CA ASN A 27 -11.68 1.19 -16.35
C ASN A 27 -13.15 1.59 -16.49
N ALA A 28 -13.95 0.76 -17.16
CA ALA A 28 -15.34 1.08 -17.45
C ALA A 28 -16.22 1.20 -16.19
N HIS A 29 -15.97 0.36 -15.16
CA HIS A 29 -16.71 0.38 -13.90
C HIS A 29 -16.50 1.69 -13.14
N LEU A 30 -15.23 2.05 -12.87
CA LEU A 30 -14.87 3.28 -12.18
C LEU A 30 -15.26 4.51 -12.99
N SER A 31 -15.08 4.47 -14.31
CA SER A 31 -15.46 5.58 -15.19
C SER A 31 -16.96 5.87 -15.12
N LYS A 32 -17.80 4.83 -15.17
CA LYS A 32 -19.25 4.95 -15.02
C LYS A 32 -19.63 5.44 -13.62
N ARG A 33 -18.95 4.96 -12.58
CA ARG A 33 -19.24 5.32 -11.18
C ARG A 33 -18.99 6.80 -10.89
N PHE A 34 -17.93 7.37 -11.46
CA PHE A 34 -17.50 8.74 -11.18
C PHE A 34 -17.80 9.74 -12.32
N ASP A 35 -18.43 9.29 -13.40
CA ASP A 35 -18.75 10.13 -14.56
C ASP A 35 -17.48 10.84 -15.10
N ALA A 36 -16.40 10.08 -15.20
CA ALA A 36 -15.06 10.52 -15.58
C ALA A 36 -14.38 9.42 -16.42
N GLU A 37 -13.34 9.74 -17.18
CA GLU A 37 -12.52 8.74 -17.85
C GLU A 37 -11.41 8.27 -16.89
N VAL A 38 -11.67 7.20 -16.14
CA VAL A 38 -10.71 6.66 -15.16
C VAL A 38 -9.84 5.60 -15.81
N TRP A 39 -8.55 5.88 -15.90
CA TRP A 39 -7.52 4.99 -16.45
C TRP A 39 -6.66 4.41 -15.34
N LEU A 40 -6.33 3.12 -15.43
CA LEU A 40 -5.42 2.44 -14.51
C LEU A 40 -4.07 2.23 -15.19
N LYS A 41 -3.00 2.77 -14.62
CA LYS A 41 -1.63 2.46 -15.03
C LYS A 41 -1.13 1.23 -14.24
N ARG A 42 -1.15 0.06 -14.92
CA ARG A 42 -1.04 -1.29 -14.34
C ARG A 42 0.37 -1.71 -13.97
N GLU A 43 1.01 -1.01 -13.04
CA GLU A 43 2.35 -1.35 -12.54
C GLU A 43 2.38 -2.65 -11.72
N ASP A 44 1.23 -3.14 -11.29
CA ASP A 44 1.03 -4.49 -10.75
C ASP A 44 1.31 -5.62 -11.76
N LEU A 45 1.40 -5.31 -13.06
CA LEU A 45 1.67 -6.27 -14.14
C LEU A 45 3.14 -6.27 -14.62
N THR A 46 4.06 -5.60 -13.94
CA THR A 46 5.49 -5.75 -14.24
C THR A 46 5.97 -7.18 -13.89
N PRO A 47 7.15 -7.64 -14.36
CA PRO A 47 7.67 -8.98 -14.03
C PRO A 47 7.77 -9.27 -12.52
N VAL A 48 7.98 -8.24 -11.70
CA VAL A 48 8.05 -8.33 -10.24
C VAL A 48 6.78 -7.78 -9.55
N ARG A 49 5.72 -7.54 -10.33
CA ARG A 49 4.39 -7.08 -9.87
C ARG A 49 4.39 -5.78 -9.08
N SER A 50 5.32 -4.89 -9.38
CA SER A 50 5.35 -3.51 -8.87
C SER A 50 6.26 -2.61 -9.70
N TYR A 51 6.11 -1.29 -9.56
CA TYR A 51 6.92 -0.31 -10.28
C TYR A 51 8.42 -0.33 -9.89
N LYS A 52 8.79 -0.93 -8.74
CA LYS A 52 10.14 -0.82 -8.15
C LYS A 52 11.27 -1.31 -9.05
N ILE A 53 10.99 -2.25 -9.96
CA ILE A 53 11.94 -2.74 -10.97
C ILE A 53 12.52 -1.61 -11.83
N ARG A 54 11.74 -0.54 -12.09
CA ARG A 54 12.13 0.55 -12.99
C ARG A 54 13.31 1.34 -12.43
N GLY A 55 13.19 1.81 -11.19
CA GLY A 55 14.27 2.49 -10.49
C GLY A 55 15.48 1.59 -10.21
N ALA A 56 15.26 0.35 -9.77
CA ALA A 56 16.35 -0.59 -9.50
C ALA A 56 17.19 -0.84 -10.77
N PHE A 57 16.55 -1.17 -11.89
CA PHE A 57 17.23 -1.37 -13.16
C PHE A 57 17.97 -0.12 -13.62
N THR A 58 17.34 1.05 -13.55
CA THR A 58 17.94 2.31 -14.03
C THR A 58 19.18 2.69 -13.24
N ALA A 59 19.10 2.62 -11.90
CA ALA A 59 20.24 2.89 -11.02
C ALA A 59 21.40 1.91 -11.26
N MET A 60 21.10 0.61 -11.36
CA MET A 60 22.13 -0.41 -11.65
C MET A 60 22.77 -0.20 -13.02
N ARG A 61 21.96 -0.01 -14.07
CA ARG A 61 22.45 0.20 -15.44
C ARG A 61 23.42 1.37 -15.49
N LYS A 62 23.02 2.53 -14.97
CA LYS A 62 23.84 3.74 -14.99
C LYS A 62 25.09 3.63 -14.12
N LEU A 63 25.00 2.96 -12.98
CA LEU A 63 26.19 2.70 -12.18
C LEU A 63 27.19 1.85 -12.97
N ARG A 64 26.73 0.78 -13.62
CA ARG A 64 27.60 -0.10 -14.42
C ARG A 64 28.14 0.54 -15.70
N GLU A 65 27.42 1.50 -16.27
CA GLU A 65 27.92 2.31 -17.39
C GLU A 65 29.04 3.25 -16.95
N ARG A 66 28.94 3.81 -15.75
CA ARG A 66 29.99 4.68 -15.15
C ARG A 66 31.17 3.88 -14.61
N ASP A 67 30.89 2.73 -14.02
CA ASP A 67 31.86 1.80 -13.44
C ASP A 67 31.50 0.36 -13.79
N PRO A 68 32.08 -0.18 -14.88
CA PRO A 68 31.86 -1.57 -15.30
C PRO A 68 32.27 -2.63 -14.27
N SER A 69 33.10 -2.27 -13.28
CA SER A 69 33.53 -3.17 -12.20
C SER A 69 32.48 -3.35 -11.10
N ALA A 70 31.45 -2.50 -11.08
CA ALA A 70 30.31 -2.60 -10.16
C ALA A 70 29.53 -3.91 -10.42
N ALA A 71 29.87 -4.94 -9.64
CA ALA A 71 29.36 -6.30 -9.80
C ALA A 71 28.67 -6.86 -8.53
N HIS A 72 28.57 -6.06 -7.46
CA HIS A 72 27.91 -6.46 -6.22
C HIS A 72 26.98 -5.35 -5.73
N PHE A 73 25.69 -5.66 -5.68
CA PHE A 73 24.62 -4.74 -5.29
C PHE A 73 23.94 -5.23 -4.02
N VAL A 74 23.53 -4.29 -3.17
CA VAL A 74 22.96 -4.57 -1.86
C VAL A 74 21.71 -3.74 -1.64
N CYS A 75 20.70 -4.31 -1.00
CA CYS A 75 19.58 -3.52 -0.50
C CYS A 75 19.05 -4.08 0.82
N ALA A 76 18.36 -3.25 1.59
CA ALA A 76 17.57 -3.66 2.75
C ALA A 76 16.08 -3.51 2.40
N SER A 77 15.36 -4.64 2.32
CA SER A 77 13.93 -4.69 2.02
C SER A 77 13.43 -6.13 2.08
N ALA A 78 12.25 -6.36 2.65
CA ALA A 78 11.53 -7.64 2.55
C ALA A 78 10.39 -7.63 1.49
N GLY A 79 10.22 -6.53 0.75
CA GLY A 79 9.10 -6.31 -0.17
C GLY A 79 9.50 -6.01 -1.62
N ASN A 80 8.71 -5.15 -2.26
CA ASN A 80 8.79 -4.83 -3.69
C ASN A 80 10.17 -4.36 -4.16
N HIS A 81 10.90 -3.59 -3.34
CA HIS A 81 12.24 -3.13 -3.70
C HIS A 81 13.23 -4.30 -3.83
N ALA A 82 13.23 -5.22 -2.86
CA ALA A 82 14.08 -6.40 -2.90
C ALA A 82 13.82 -7.27 -4.12
N GLN A 83 12.56 -7.45 -4.51
CA GLN A 83 12.19 -8.20 -5.71
C GLN A 83 12.71 -7.51 -6.98
N GLY A 84 12.57 -6.18 -7.06
CA GLY A 84 13.11 -5.37 -8.17
C GLY A 84 14.64 -5.46 -8.29
N VAL A 85 15.35 -5.33 -7.16
CA VAL A 85 16.82 -5.48 -7.11
C VAL A 85 17.22 -6.91 -7.48
N ALA A 86 16.54 -7.92 -6.94
CA ALA A 86 16.84 -9.31 -7.22
C ALA A 86 16.74 -9.64 -8.72
N PHE A 87 15.63 -9.22 -9.33
CA PHE A 87 15.41 -9.39 -10.76
C PHE A 87 16.49 -8.69 -11.59
N ALA A 88 16.85 -7.46 -11.23
CA ALA A 88 17.87 -6.69 -11.94
C ALA A 88 19.28 -7.29 -11.78
N CYS A 89 19.65 -7.80 -10.61
CA CYS A 89 20.90 -8.55 -10.39
C CYS A 89 21.00 -9.75 -11.32
N ARG A 90 19.94 -10.54 -11.41
CA ARG A 90 19.85 -11.68 -12.34
C ARG A 90 19.99 -11.25 -13.79
N HIS A 91 19.29 -10.20 -14.20
CA HIS A 91 19.36 -9.70 -15.58
C HIS A 91 20.78 -9.26 -15.97
N PHE A 92 21.47 -8.54 -15.08
CA PHE A 92 22.82 -8.05 -15.35
C PHE A 92 23.92 -9.10 -15.14
N GLY A 93 23.60 -10.28 -14.59
CA GLY A 93 24.59 -11.31 -14.23
C GLY A 93 25.54 -10.86 -13.13
N VAL A 94 25.05 -10.09 -12.16
CA VAL A 94 25.84 -9.52 -11.04
C VAL A 94 25.33 -10.05 -9.69
N LYS A 95 26.19 -10.02 -8.67
CA LYS A 95 25.85 -10.48 -7.33
C LYS A 95 24.89 -9.49 -6.65
N GLY A 96 23.85 -10.02 -6.02
CA GLY A 96 22.95 -9.29 -5.13
C GLY A 96 23.02 -9.83 -3.70
N THR A 97 23.05 -8.96 -2.69
CA THR A 97 22.86 -9.35 -1.29
C THR A 97 21.69 -8.56 -0.71
N ILE A 98 20.67 -9.27 -0.24
CA ILE A 98 19.40 -8.68 0.19
C ILE A 98 19.22 -8.90 1.67
N PHE A 99 19.22 -7.81 2.42
CA PHE A 99 19.03 -7.81 3.86
C PHE A 99 17.54 -7.73 4.20
N MET A 100 17.09 -8.64 5.06
CA MET A 100 15.70 -8.70 5.54
C MET A 100 15.68 -8.97 7.06
N PRO A 101 14.65 -8.53 7.79
CA PRO A 101 14.48 -8.88 9.21
C PRO A 101 14.39 -10.40 9.40
N VAL A 102 14.85 -10.92 10.55
CA VAL A 102 14.71 -12.35 10.89
C VAL A 102 13.24 -12.78 11.00
N THR A 103 12.35 -11.83 11.28
CA THR A 103 10.89 -11.99 11.37
C THR A 103 10.20 -12.04 10.00
N THR A 104 10.94 -11.94 8.90
CA THR A 104 10.35 -11.92 7.55
C THR A 104 9.66 -13.25 7.22
N PRO A 105 8.39 -13.25 6.81
CA PRO A 105 7.69 -14.47 6.39
C PRO A 105 8.40 -15.20 5.26
N GLN A 106 8.45 -16.53 5.33
CA GLN A 106 9.16 -17.38 4.36
C GLN A 106 8.68 -17.16 2.91
N GLN A 107 7.38 -16.90 2.72
CA GLN A 107 6.81 -16.62 1.41
C GLN A 107 7.43 -15.38 0.74
N LYS A 108 7.75 -14.31 1.49
CA LYS A 108 8.42 -13.11 0.98
C LYS A 108 9.88 -13.37 0.62
N ILE A 109 10.56 -14.21 1.42
CA ILE A 109 11.93 -14.68 1.17
C ILE A 109 11.97 -15.48 -0.14
N ASP A 110 11.09 -16.46 -0.29
CA ASP A 110 11.05 -17.37 -1.45
C ASP A 110 10.69 -16.63 -2.73
N LYS A 111 9.78 -15.65 -2.66
CA LYS A 111 9.46 -14.77 -3.81
C LYS A 111 10.70 -14.03 -4.29
N THR A 112 11.45 -13.44 -3.36
CA THR A 112 12.68 -12.69 -3.69
C THR A 112 13.75 -13.61 -4.29
N LYS A 113 13.94 -14.80 -3.71
CA LYS A 113 14.84 -15.83 -4.28
C LYS A 113 14.41 -16.24 -5.69
N THR A 114 13.11 -16.40 -5.93
CA THR A 114 12.58 -16.79 -7.25
C THR A 114 12.93 -15.77 -8.33
N PHE A 115 12.84 -14.47 -8.02
CA PHE A 115 13.21 -13.42 -8.98
C PHE A 115 14.72 -13.34 -9.22
N GLY A 116 15.54 -13.47 -8.17
CA GLY A 116 16.99 -13.37 -8.28
C GLY A 116 17.72 -14.64 -8.72
N GLY A 117 17.15 -15.82 -8.49
CA GLY A 117 17.84 -17.09 -8.70
C GLY A 117 19.19 -17.14 -7.98
N ASP A 118 20.20 -17.74 -8.63
CA ASP A 118 21.55 -17.86 -8.07
C ASP A 118 22.32 -16.52 -8.02
N ALA A 119 21.76 -15.45 -8.59
CA ALA A 119 22.39 -14.13 -8.55
C ALA A 119 22.27 -13.46 -7.18
N VAL A 120 21.35 -13.91 -6.31
CA VAL A 120 21.07 -13.25 -5.03
C VAL A 120 21.25 -14.15 -3.82
N GLU A 121 21.78 -13.54 -2.77
CA GLU A 121 21.87 -14.09 -1.43
C GLU A 121 20.97 -13.29 -0.49
N ILE A 122 20.17 -13.97 0.33
CA ILE A 122 19.33 -13.31 1.35
C ILE A 122 20.01 -13.46 2.71
N VAL A 123 20.23 -12.34 3.37
CA VAL A 123 20.80 -12.25 4.71
C VAL A 123 19.71 -11.83 5.68
N LEU A 124 19.35 -12.72 6.60
CA LEU A 124 18.40 -12.43 7.67
C LEU A 124 19.17 -11.86 8.87
N THR A 125 18.86 -10.64 9.27
CA THR A 125 19.50 -9.98 10.43
C THR A 125 18.55 -8.98 11.07
N GLY A 126 18.69 -8.73 12.37
CA GLY A 126 17.87 -7.76 13.08
C GLY A 126 16.39 -8.14 13.19
N ASP A 127 15.70 -7.52 14.15
CA ASP A 127 14.27 -7.75 14.37
C ASP A 127 13.43 -6.73 13.60
N TYR A 128 13.99 -5.55 13.32
CA TYR A 128 13.32 -4.43 12.68
C TYR A 128 14.05 -3.94 11.42
N PHE A 129 13.35 -3.14 10.62
CA PHE A 129 13.89 -2.60 9.37
C PHE A 129 15.16 -1.76 9.57
N ASP A 130 15.21 -0.92 10.61
CA ASP A 130 16.37 -0.04 10.84
C ASP A 130 17.66 -0.83 11.12
N ASP A 131 17.57 -1.95 11.85
CA ASP A 131 18.70 -2.86 12.09
C ASP A 131 19.21 -3.47 10.78
N THR A 132 18.30 -3.84 9.88
CA THR A 132 18.65 -4.42 8.58
C THR A 132 19.28 -3.40 7.64
N LEU A 133 18.80 -2.15 7.68
CA LEU A 133 19.34 -1.07 6.88
C LEU A 133 20.77 -0.74 7.32
N ALA A 134 20.99 -0.61 8.63
CA ALA A 134 22.33 -0.39 9.17
C ALA A 134 23.29 -1.53 8.80
N SER A 135 22.85 -2.78 8.94
CA SER A 135 23.63 -3.97 8.56
C SER A 135 23.98 -4.00 7.08
N ALA A 136 23.03 -3.66 6.21
CA ALA A 136 23.24 -3.61 4.76
C ALA A 136 24.23 -2.52 4.36
N GLN A 137 24.16 -1.35 4.99
CA GLN A 137 25.09 -0.23 4.73
C GLN A 137 26.50 -0.57 5.20
N GLU A 138 26.65 -1.19 6.37
CA GLU A 138 27.96 -1.61 6.86
C GLU A 138 28.59 -2.68 5.96
N PHE A 139 27.80 -3.67 5.53
CA PHE A 139 28.26 -4.67 4.57
C PHE A 139 28.74 -4.06 3.26
N CYS A 140 28.08 -3.02 2.75
CA CYS A 140 28.55 -2.30 1.55
C CYS A 140 29.95 -1.72 1.75
N ARG A 141 30.20 -1.13 2.93
CA ARG A 141 31.48 -0.53 3.29
C ARG A 141 32.60 -1.56 3.39
N GLU A 142 32.30 -2.73 3.94
CA GLU A 142 33.27 -3.83 4.12
C GLU A 142 33.54 -4.60 2.82
N ALA A 143 32.49 -4.92 2.05
CA ALA A 143 32.59 -5.74 0.85
C ALA A 143 32.90 -4.93 -0.43
N GLY A 144 32.91 -3.60 -0.36
CA GLY A 144 33.00 -2.72 -1.53
C GLY A 144 31.79 -2.84 -2.45
N ALA A 145 30.63 -3.20 -1.90
CA ALA A 145 29.38 -3.38 -2.64
C ALA A 145 28.58 -2.07 -2.71
N HIS A 146 27.63 -1.99 -3.66
CA HIS A 146 26.84 -0.79 -3.90
C HIS A 146 25.44 -0.91 -3.31
N PHE A 147 25.12 -0.03 -2.36
CA PHE A 147 23.79 0.06 -1.79
C PHE A 147 22.80 0.68 -2.80
N LEU A 148 21.69 0.02 -3.08
CA LEU A 148 20.59 0.59 -3.84
C LEU A 148 19.46 1.05 -2.93
N ALA A 149 19.28 2.36 -2.88
CA ALA A 149 18.18 2.97 -2.15
C ALA A 149 16.81 2.58 -2.75
N PRO A 150 15.78 2.37 -1.92
CA PRO A 150 14.43 2.07 -2.40
C PRO A 150 13.70 3.24 -3.05
N PHE A 151 14.18 4.47 -2.84
CA PHE A 151 13.57 5.69 -3.38
C PHE A 151 14.51 6.92 -3.36
N ASP A 152 15.40 7.05 -2.37
CA ASP A 152 16.20 8.27 -2.15
C ASP A 152 17.49 8.32 -2.98
N ASP A 153 17.35 8.12 -4.29
CA ASP A 153 18.45 8.10 -5.27
C ASP A 153 17.98 8.72 -6.60
N PRO A 154 18.79 9.58 -7.25
CA PRO A 154 18.37 10.31 -8.44
C PRO A 154 18.13 9.39 -9.65
N ASP A 155 18.90 8.31 -9.78
CA ASP A 155 18.73 7.34 -10.87
C ASP A 155 17.53 6.43 -10.60
N VAL A 156 17.22 6.17 -9.33
CA VAL A 156 15.96 5.52 -8.94
C VAL A 156 14.77 6.39 -9.31
N ILE A 157 14.76 7.68 -8.95
CA ILE A 157 13.69 8.64 -9.28
C ILE A 157 13.50 8.74 -10.79
N GLU A 158 14.59 8.86 -11.55
CA GLU A 158 14.55 8.86 -13.01
C GLU A 158 13.93 7.56 -13.57
N GLY A 159 14.33 6.41 -13.04
CA GLY A 159 13.73 5.15 -13.43
C GLY A 159 12.22 5.14 -13.19
N GLN A 160 11.75 5.66 -12.05
CA GLN A 160 10.32 5.73 -11.77
C GLN A 160 9.57 6.72 -12.69
N ALA A 161 10.25 7.77 -13.18
CA ALA A 161 9.68 8.71 -14.13
C ALA A 161 9.20 8.04 -15.44
N SER A 162 9.75 6.87 -15.78
CA SER A 162 9.29 6.08 -16.93
C SER A 162 7.81 5.70 -16.88
N VAL A 163 7.20 5.63 -15.69
CA VAL A 163 5.75 5.45 -15.56
C VAL A 163 5.01 6.64 -16.18
N GLY A 164 5.47 7.87 -15.91
CA GLY A 164 4.90 9.10 -16.49
C GLY A 164 5.13 9.21 -18.00
N VAL A 165 6.28 8.75 -18.49
CA VAL A 165 6.57 8.66 -19.93
C VAL A 165 5.55 7.76 -20.62
N GLU A 166 5.37 6.54 -20.11
CA GLU A 166 4.43 5.59 -20.69
C GLU A 166 2.98 6.08 -20.59
N ILE A 167 2.58 6.74 -19.49
CA ILE A 167 1.24 7.32 -19.36
C ILE A 167 0.97 8.30 -20.52
N LEU A 168 1.89 9.23 -20.75
CA LEU A 168 1.71 10.26 -21.79
C LEU A 168 1.71 9.64 -23.20
N ASP A 169 2.62 8.71 -23.47
CA ASP A 169 2.74 8.03 -24.76
C ASP A 169 1.50 7.18 -25.08
N GLN A 170 0.96 6.45 -24.09
CA GLN A 170 -0.18 5.54 -24.27
C GLN A 170 -1.53 6.27 -24.32
N LEU A 171 -1.68 7.37 -23.58
CA LEU A 171 -2.93 8.14 -23.54
C LEU A 171 -3.14 8.98 -24.82
N GLY A 172 -2.07 9.28 -25.56
CA GLY A 172 -2.12 10.09 -26.78
C GLY A 172 -2.37 11.59 -26.54
N GLY A 173 -2.30 12.03 -25.27
CA GLY A 173 -2.47 13.41 -24.85
C GLY A 173 -2.26 13.56 -23.33
N ALA A 174 -2.16 14.79 -22.84
CA ALA A 174 -1.99 15.05 -21.41
C ALA A 174 -3.22 14.56 -20.62
N PRO A 175 -3.06 13.83 -19.50
CA PRO A 175 -4.16 13.57 -18.58
C PRO A 175 -4.58 14.86 -17.86
N ASP A 176 -5.84 14.96 -17.49
CA ASP A 176 -6.31 16.10 -16.68
C ASP A 176 -5.83 15.96 -15.23
N MET A 177 -5.75 14.72 -14.73
CA MET A 177 -5.26 14.43 -13.38
C MET A 177 -4.50 13.10 -13.29
N VAL A 178 -3.45 13.04 -12.48
CA VAL A 178 -2.75 11.80 -12.10
C VAL A 178 -2.75 11.64 -10.58
N ILE A 179 -3.18 10.47 -10.10
CA ILE A 179 -3.23 10.12 -8.67
C ILE A 179 -2.11 9.13 -8.35
N LEU A 180 -1.26 9.50 -7.40
CA LEU A 180 -0.01 8.79 -7.09
C LEU A 180 0.02 8.33 -5.62
N PRO A 181 0.25 7.04 -5.35
CA PRO A 181 0.55 6.59 -4.00
C PRO A 181 1.95 7.07 -3.59
N VAL A 182 2.10 7.46 -2.32
CA VAL A 182 3.33 8.00 -1.76
C VAL A 182 3.70 7.21 -0.51
N GLY A 183 4.90 6.65 -0.54
CA GLY A 183 5.67 6.26 0.64
C GLY A 183 6.90 7.15 0.74
N GLY A 184 8.07 6.64 0.37
CA GLY A 184 9.31 7.44 0.35
C GLY A 184 9.42 8.50 -0.76
N GLY A 185 8.37 8.70 -1.57
CA GLY A 185 8.27 9.77 -2.57
C GLY A 185 8.90 9.51 -3.95
N GLY A 186 9.72 8.47 -4.13
CA GLY A 186 10.48 8.27 -5.38
C GLY A 186 9.62 8.15 -6.65
N LEU A 187 8.48 7.45 -6.59
CA LEU A 187 7.53 7.36 -7.70
C LEU A 187 6.91 8.72 -8.02
N ALA A 188 6.40 9.41 -6.98
CA ALA A 188 5.76 10.70 -7.11
C ALA A 188 6.72 11.76 -7.67
N ALA A 189 7.94 11.83 -7.15
CA ALA A 189 8.98 12.72 -7.64
C ALA A 189 9.29 12.47 -9.13
N GLY A 190 9.49 11.20 -9.52
CA GLY A 190 9.82 10.86 -10.90
C GLY A 190 8.70 11.18 -11.88
N VAL A 191 7.48 10.72 -11.59
CA VAL A 191 6.32 10.91 -12.48
C VAL A 191 5.97 12.39 -12.63
N THR A 192 5.90 13.12 -11.51
CA THR A 192 5.54 14.55 -11.56
C THR A 192 6.65 15.39 -12.18
N GLY A 193 7.93 15.06 -11.94
CA GLY A 193 9.06 15.74 -12.58
C GLY A 193 9.01 15.66 -14.11
N TYR A 194 8.64 14.49 -14.66
CA TYR A 194 8.46 14.33 -16.10
C TYR A 194 7.21 15.06 -16.62
N LEU A 195 6.06 14.84 -15.98
CA LEU A 195 4.77 15.37 -16.47
C LEU A 195 4.68 16.89 -16.32
N ARG A 196 5.20 17.50 -15.25
CA ARG A 196 5.26 18.97 -15.15
C ARG A 196 6.09 19.62 -16.24
N ALA A 197 7.08 18.91 -16.79
CA ALA A 197 7.93 19.42 -17.88
C ALA A 197 7.37 19.17 -19.28
N THR A 198 6.44 18.24 -19.45
CA THR A 198 5.94 17.77 -20.76
C THR A 198 4.44 17.94 -20.97
N ALA A 199 3.68 18.00 -19.87
CA ALA A 199 2.23 18.17 -19.80
C ALA A 199 1.88 19.07 -18.59
N PRO A 200 2.27 20.37 -18.62
CA PRO A 200 2.26 21.26 -17.45
C PRO A 200 0.88 21.53 -16.86
N ASP A 201 -0.19 21.32 -17.64
CA ASP A 201 -1.58 21.51 -17.21
C ASP A 201 -2.15 20.30 -16.43
N THR A 202 -1.38 19.21 -16.31
CA THR A 202 -1.79 18.01 -15.55
C THR A 202 -1.91 18.33 -14.06
N GLU A 203 -3.05 18.06 -13.45
CA GLU A 203 -3.21 18.11 -11.99
C GLU A 203 -2.65 16.84 -11.31
N PHE A 204 -2.18 16.98 -10.07
CA PHE A 204 -1.70 15.85 -9.27
C PHE A 204 -2.44 15.74 -7.95
N ARG A 205 -2.69 14.50 -7.52
CA ARG A 205 -3.11 14.16 -6.16
C ARG A 205 -2.20 13.05 -5.63
N PHE A 206 -1.83 13.18 -4.37
CA PHE A 206 -0.94 12.26 -3.67
C PHE A 206 -1.73 11.54 -2.60
N VAL A 207 -1.46 10.27 -2.40
CA VAL A 207 -2.15 9.47 -1.39
C VAL A 207 -1.13 8.84 -0.47
N GLU A 208 -1.33 8.97 0.83
CA GLU A 208 -0.56 8.31 1.87
C GLU A 208 -1.47 7.42 2.73
N PRO A 209 -0.97 6.32 3.30
CA PRO A 209 -1.71 5.64 4.35
C PRO A 209 -1.82 6.57 5.57
N LEU A 210 -2.96 6.52 6.27
CA LEU A 210 -3.21 7.35 7.46
C LEU A 210 -2.09 7.20 8.50
N GLY A 211 -1.65 5.97 8.76
CA GLY A 211 -0.57 5.64 9.67
C GLY A 211 0.84 5.80 9.10
N GLY A 212 1.01 6.34 7.89
CA GLY A 212 2.33 6.54 7.25
C GLY A 212 2.43 7.86 6.48
N ALA A 213 1.89 8.94 7.05
CA ALA A 213 1.71 10.25 6.42
C ALA A 213 2.99 11.11 6.36
N SER A 214 4.07 10.59 5.77
CA SER A 214 5.40 11.23 5.75
C SER A 214 5.50 12.50 4.88
N LEU A 215 4.89 12.51 3.69
CA LEU A 215 4.78 13.67 2.81
C LEU A 215 3.89 14.73 3.45
N THR A 216 2.77 14.35 4.05
CA THR A 216 1.87 15.25 4.79
C THR A 216 2.65 16.00 5.88
N ALA A 217 3.42 15.26 6.68
CA ALA A 217 4.26 15.84 7.72
C ALA A 217 5.35 16.75 7.12
N ALA A 218 6.00 16.34 6.04
CA ALA A 218 7.07 17.10 5.39
C ALA A 218 6.58 18.38 4.70
N VAL A 219 5.45 18.33 4.01
CA VAL A 219 4.81 19.50 3.38
C VAL A 219 4.42 20.52 4.44
N LYS A 220 3.83 20.07 5.55
CA LYS A 220 3.47 20.95 6.68
C LYS A 220 4.69 21.60 7.33
N ALA A 221 5.81 20.88 7.41
CA ALA A 221 7.06 21.39 8.01
C ALA A 221 7.95 22.14 7.01
N HIS A 222 7.66 22.07 5.70
CA HIS A 222 8.53 22.51 4.60
C HIS A 222 9.92 21.84 4.57
N GLU A 223 10.08 20.69 5.23
CA GLU A 223 11.30 19.88 5.23
C GLU A 223 10.98 18.42 5.58
N PRO A 224 11.80 17.42 5.20
CA PRO A 224 11.57 16.05 5.62
C PRO A 224 11.60 15.93 7.15
N VAL A 225 10.56 15.34 7.72
CA VAL A 225 10.43 15.08 9.16
C VAL A 225 10.12 13.61 9.40
N THR A 226 10.52 13.11 10.57
CA THR A 226 10.27 11.72 10.98
C THR A 226 9.01 11.68 11.84
N ILE A 227 8.00 10.92 11.44
CA ILE A 227 6.81 10.67 12.26
C ILE A 227 7.12 9.60 13.32
N SER A 228 6.50 9.70 14.49
CA SER A 228 6.85 8.90 15.67
C SER A 228 6.37 7.46 15.62
N GLN A 229 5.29 7.18 14.87
CA GLN A 229 4.70 5.85 14.75
C GLN A 229 4.28 5.64 13.31
N VAL A 230 4.46 4.41 12.83
CA VAL A 230 4.07 3.99 11.49
C VAL A 230 3.22 2.73 11.57
N ASN A 231 2.04 2.76 10.96
CA ASN A 231 1.26 1.55 10.74
C ASN A 231 1.86 0.77 9.56
N SER A 232 2.29 -0.47 9.80
CA SER A 232 2.98 -1.30 8.81
C SER A 232 2.05 -2.06 7.87
N PHE A 233 0.71 -1.92 7.99
CA PHE A 233 -0.25 -2.68 7.19
C PHE A 233 -0.08 -2.42 5.67
N VAL A 234 0.13 -1.15 5.29
CA VAL A 234 0.43 -0.71 3.92
C VAL A 234 1.95 -0.70 3.72
N ASP A 235 2.57 -1.87 3.81
CA ASP A 235 4.03 -2.06 3.82
C ASP A 235 4.78 -1.38 2.66
N GLY A 236 4.18 -1.28 1.47
CA GLY A 236 4.73 -0.56 0.31
C GLY A 236 4.79 0.97 0.45
N ALA A 237 4.06 1.55 1.40
CA ALA A 237 3.97 3.00 1.64
C ALA A 237 4.17 3.40 3.12
N ALA A 238 4.39 2.44 4.02
CA ALA A 238 4.68 2.64 5.44
C ALA A 238 6.09 3.22 5.65
N VAL A 239 6.26 4.52 5.41
CA VAL A 239 7.55 5.22 5.51
C VAL A 239 7.46 6.30 6.59
N ALA A 240 8.39 6.30 7.55
CA ALA A 240 8.39 7.26 8.66
C ALA A 240 8.88 8.65 8.26
N ARG A 241 9.76 8.72 7.25
CA ARG A 241 10.40 9.95 6.78
C ARG A 241 10.54 9.87 5.27
N ILE A 242 9.95 10.82 4.55
CA ILE A 242 10.10 10.93 3.10
C ILE A 242 11.59 11.11 2.73
N GLY A 243 12.00 10.59 1.57
CA GLY A 243 13.37 10.76 1.09
C GLY A 243 13.73 12.24 0.86
N ALA A 244 14.98 12.60 1.10
CA ALA A 244 15.43 13.98 0.94
C ALA A 244 15.40 14.43 -0.54
N ARG A 245 15.86 13.58 -1.46
CA ARG A 245 15.85 13.88 -2.90
C ARG A 245 14.44 13.85 -3.48
N PRO A 246 13.57 12.86 -3.17
CA PRO A 246 12.16 12.95 -3.56
C PRO A 246 11.46 14.22 -3.07
N PHE A 247 11.68 14.63 -1.81
CA PHE A 247 11.05 15.85 -1.30
C PHE A 247 11.58 17.13 -1.96
N ALA A 248 12.87 17.18 -2.33
CA ALA A 248 13.40 18.30 -3.11
C ALA A 248 12.64 18.50 -4.43
N GLU A 249 12.23 17.42 -5.10
CA GLU A 249 11.41 17.46 -6.31
C GLU A 249 9.91 17.71 -6.04
N LEU A 250 9.46 17.47 -4.81
CA LEU A 250 8.06 17.61 -4.37
C LEU A 250 7.81 18.85 -3.50
N GLY A 251 8.79 19.74 -3.33
CA GLY A 251 8.66 20.93 -2.48
C GLY A 251 7.60 21.95 -2.93
N TRP A 252 7.04 21.78 -4.14
CA TRP A 252 5.93 22.56 -4.69
C TRP A 252 4.55 22.00 -4.30
N VAL A 253 4.49 20.81 -3.71
CA VAL A 253 3.24 20.16 -3.30
C VAL A 253 2.61 20.92 -2.14
N THR A 254 1.30 21.10 -2.22
CA THR A 254 0.49 21.79 -1.21
C THR A 254 -0.30 20.79 -0.36
N PRO A 255 -0.64 21.11 0.91
CA PRO A 255 -1.42 20.21 1.77
C PRO A 255 -2.72 19.72 1.14
N GLU A 256 -3.41 20.55 0.36
CA GLU A 256 -4.70 20.25 -0.27
C GLU A 256 -4.59 19.19 -1.37
N GLN A 257 -3.37 18.88 -1.84
CA GLN A 257 -3.12 17.84 -2.84
C GLN A 257 -2.81 16.48 -2.22
N VAL A 258 -2.62 16.40 -0.90
CA VAL A 258 -2.24 15.18 -0.19
C VAL A 258 -3.45 14.62 0.55
N HIS A 259 -3.84 13.41 0.20
CA HIS A 259 -4.97 12.68 0.77
C HIS A 259 -4.47 11.55 1.68
N LEU A 260 -5.16 11.35 2.80
CA LEU A 260 -4.90 10.26 3.72
C LEU A 260 -5.93 9.15 3.49
N ALA A 261 -5.45 7.95 3.20
CA ALA A 261 -6.26 6.76 3.02
C ALA A 261 -6.15 5.88 4.29
N PRO A 262 -7.22 5.76 5.09
CA PRO A 262 -7.24 4.84 6.23
C PRO A 262 -6.99 3.41 5.77
N GLU A 263 -6.15 2.67 6.51
CA GLU A 263 -5.73 1.31 6.17
C GLU A 263 -6.92 0.37 5.95
N ASP A 264 -7.93 0.48 6.79
CA ASP A 264 -9.11 -0.37 6.73
C ASP A 264 -10.07 0.04 5.60
N ARG A 265 -10.04 1.31 5.14
CA ARG A 265 -10.77 1.76 3.94
C ARG A 265 -10.12 1.22 2.67
N ILE A 266 -8.77 1.20 2.62
CA ILE A 266 -8.02 0.61 1.53
C ILE A 266 -8.42 -0.86 1.33
N CYS A 267 -8.70 -1.60 2.41
CA CYS A 267 -9.20 -2.98 2.33
C CYS A 267 -10.52 -3.09 1.53
N ILE A 268 -11.43 -2.13 1.65
CA ILE A 268 -12.67 -2.09 0.87
C ILE A 268 -12.34 -1.96 -0.62
N THR A 269 -11.45 -1.03 -0.96
CA THR A 269 -11.00 -0.80 -2.34
C THR A 269 -10.32 -2.04 -2.92
N MET A 270 -9.46 -2.71 -2.14
CA MET A 270 -8.83 -3.98 -2.56
C MET A 270 -9.87 -5.06 -2.87
N LEU A 271 -10.88 -5.23 -2.01
CA LEU A 271 -11.95 -6.21 -2.22
C LEU A 271 -12.84 -5.85 -3.40
N GLU A 272 -13.13 -4.57 -3.64
CA GLU A 272 -13.88 -4.12 -4.80
C GLU A 272 -13.12 -4.46 -6.09
N MET A 273 -11.83 -4.10 -6.17
CA MET A 273 -11.00 -4.40 -7.34
C MET A 273 -10.85 -5.90 -7.59
N LEU A 274 -10.74 -6.71 -6.52
CA LEU A 274 -10.69 -8.15 -6.64
C LEU A 274 -12.01 -8.76 -7.13
N ASN A 275 -13.13 -8.41 -6.50
CA ASN A 275 -14.42 -9.08 -6.73
C ASN A 275 -15.18 -8.56 -7.95
N VAL A 276 -15.02 -7.27 -8.29
CA VAL A 276 -15.71 -6.63 -9.41
C VAL A 276 -14.86 -6.67 -10.67
N GLU A 277 -13.58 -6.29 -10.56
CA GLU A 277 -12.70 -6.12 -11.71
C GLU A 277 -11.78 -7.32 -11.96
N GLY A 278 -11.67 -8.26 -11.00
CA GLY A 278 -10.70 -9.36 -11.09
C GLY A 278 -9.25 -8.91 -10.99
N VAL A 279 -9.00 -7.72 -10.43
CA VAL A 279 -7.65 -7.12 -10.30
C VAL A 279 -7.14 -7.33 -8.87
N VAL A 280 -6.01 -8.02 -8.75
CA VAL A 280 -5.35 -8.28 -7.47
C VAL A 280 -4.37 -7.15 -7.17
N LEU A 281 -4.69 -6.32 -6.17
CA LEU A 281 -3.84 -5.23 -5.70
C LEU A 281 -3.32 -5.53 -4.29
N GLU A 282 -2.09 -5.12 -4.02
CA GLU A 282 -1.61 -4.96 -2.64
C GLU A 282 -2.16 -3.64 -2.05
N PRO A 283 -2.08 -3.42 -0.72
CA PRO A 283 -2.64 -2.21 -0.10
C PRO A 283 -2.14 -0.91 -0.76
N ALA A 284 -0.84 -0.77 -0.98
CA ALA A 284 -0.28 0.42 -1.64
C ALA A 284 -0.77 0.59 -3.08
N GLY A 285 -1.00 -0.52 -3.79
CA GLY A 285 -1.51 -0.54 -5.15
C GLY A 285 -2.96 -0.06 -5.28
N ALA A 286 -3.75 -0.15 -4.21
CA ALA A 286 -5.16 0.29 -4.18
C ALA A 286 -5.34 1.76 -3.80
N MET A 287 -4.33 2.41 -3.21
CA MET A 287 -4.44 3.76 -2.65
C MET A 287 -4.88 4.83 -3.66
N SER A 288 -4.39 4.78 -4.90
CA SER A 288 -4.76 5.78 -5.92
C SER A 288 -6.22 5.69 -6.36
N ILE A 289 -6.84 4.51 -6.19
CA ILE A 289 -8.25 4.26 -6.47
C ILE A 289 -9.10 4.62 -5.24
N ASP A 290 -8.58 4.36 -4.04
CA ASP A 290 -9.28 4.53 -2.76
C ASP A 290 -9.85 5.95 -2.54
N ILE A 291 -9.16 6.96 -3.06
CA ILE A 291 -9.55 8.36 -2.87
C ILE A 291 -10.48 8.90 -3.97
N LEU A 292 -10.80 8.12 -5.02
CA LEU A 292 -11.72 8.56 -6.08
C LEU A 292 -13.08 9.04 -5.53
N PRO A 293 -13.69 8.40 -4.51
CA PRO A 293 -14.91 8.92 -3.88
C PRO A 293 -14.77 10.33 -3.30
N GLU A 294 -13.61 10.69 -2.74
CA GLU A 294 -13.35 12.04 -2.21
C GLU A 294 -13.24 13.08 -3.33
N LEU A 295 -12.78 12.65 -4.51
CA LEU A 295 -12.56 13.51 -5.66
C LEU A 295 -13.72 13.53 -6.66
N ALA A 296 -14.79 12.77 -6.42
CA ALA A 296 -15.86 12.49 -7.39
C ALA A 296 -16.36 13.74 -8.14
N GLU A 297 -16.64 14.82 -7.42
CA GLU A 297 -17.11 16.07 -8.03
C GLU A 297 -16.02 16.82 -8.80
N THR A 298 -14.76 16.72 -8.37
CA THR A 298 -13.62 17.40 -9.01
C THR A 298 -13.18 16.71 -10.30
N ILE A 299 -13.41 15.39 -10.41
CA ILE A 299 -12.98 14.57 -11.55
C ILE A 299 -14.04 14.38 -12.62
N ARG A 300 -15.28 14.79 -12.39
CA ARG A 300 -16.37 14.64 -13.36
C ARG A 300 -15.99 15.24 -14.73
N GLY A 301 -16.14 14.45 -15.78
CA GLY A 301 -15.80 14.80 -17.16
C GLY A 301 -14.29 14.90 -17.45
N LYS A 302 -13.41 14.54 -16.52
CA LYS A 302 -11.95 14.59 -16.68
C LYS A 302 -11.37 13.21 -17.02
N ARG A 303 -10.19 13.20 -17.64
CA ARG A 303 -9.32 12.02 -17.79
C ARG A 303 -8.39 11.91 -16.60
N VAL A 304 -8.66 10.93 -15.75
CA VAL A 304 -7.92 10.67 -14.51
C VAL A 304 -7.10 9.39 -14.65
N VAL A 305 -5.84 9.44 -14.28
CA VAL A 305 -4.96 8.25 -14.23
C VAL A 305 -4.67 7.87 -12.79
N CYS A 306 -5.11 6.69 -12.37
CA CYS A 306 -4.73 6.06 -11.11
C CYS A 306 -3.55 5.12 -11.35
N VAL A 307 -2.44 5.30 -10.62
CA VAL A 307 -1.31 4.37 -10.68
C VAL A 307 -1.54 3.21 -9.72
N THR A 308 -1.74 2.00 -10.24
CA THR A 308 -1.84 0.77 -9.43
C THR A 308 -0.44 0.23 -9.18
N SER A 309 0.22 0.76 -8.14
CA SER A 309 1.68 0.65 -7.97
C SER A 309 2.22 -0.77 -7.76
N GLY A 310 1.38 -1.71 -7.33
CA GLY A 310 1.81 -3.09 -7.11
C GLY A 310 0.67 -4.06 -6.81
N GLY A 311 0.97 -5.33 -7.01
CA GLY A 311 0.04 -6.46 -6.86
C GLY A 311 0.65 -7.62 -6.05
N ASN A 312 1.67 -7.37 -5.23
CA ASN A 312 2.29 -8.40 -4.40
C ASN A 312 1.50 -8.66 -3.11
N PHE A 313 0.21 -8.93 -3.27
CA PHE A 313 -0.65 -9.32 -2.17
C PHE A 313 -0.44 -10.80 -1.78
N ASP A 314 -0.49 -11.06 -0.48
CA ASP A 314 -0.48 -12.40 0.09
C ASP A 314 -1.93 -12.83 0.37
N PHE A 315 -2.39 -13.87 -0.33
CA PHE A 315 -3.76 -14.37 -0.19
C PHE A 315 -4.07 -14.92 1.20
N GLU A 316 -3.06 -15.31 1.99
CA GLU A 316 -3.27 -15.71 3.39
C GLU A 316 -3.77 -14.55 4.26
N ARG A 317 -3.54 -13.30 3.84
CA ARG A 317 -4.04 -12.08 4.50
C ARG A 317 -5.46 -11.69 4.07
N LEU A 318 -6.08 -12.40 3.13
CA LEU A 318 -7.43 -12.04 2.64
C LEU A 318 -8.51 -12.05 3.76
N PRO A 319 -8.51 -12.99 4.72
CA PRO A 319 -9.43 -12.93 5.86
C PRO A 319 -9.27 -11.65 6.69
N GLU A 320 -8.02 -11.25 6.98
CA GLU A 320 -7.71 -9.99 7.71
C GLU A 320 -8.23 -8.77 6.93
N VAL A 321 -7.98 -8.72 5.62
CA VAL A 321 -8.47 -7.64 4.73
C VAL A 321 -10.00 -7.57 4.75
N ARG A 322 -10.70 -8.71 4.64
CA ARG A 322 -12.16 -8.76 4.71
C ARG A 322 -12.66 -8.23 6.05
N GLU A 323 -12.05 -8.66 7.13
CA GLU A 323 -12.46 -8.25 8.47
C GLU A 323 -12.30 -6.74 8.70
N ARG A 324 -11.14 -6.19 8.34
CA ARG A 324 -10.87 -4.74 8.40
C ARG A 324 -11.88 -3.94 7.56
N ALA A 325 -12.13 -4.38 6.33
CA ALA A 325 -13.10 -3.74 5.44
C ALA A 325 -14.53 -3.74 6.01
N GLN A 326 -14.96 -4.87 6.58
CA GLN A 326 -16.29 -4.99 7.19
C GLN A 326 -16.42 -4.14 8.46
N ARG A 327 -15.38 -4.07 9.30
CA ARG A 327 -15.35 -3.19 10.48
C ARG A 327 -15.46 -1.72 10.07
N TYR A 328 -14.63 -1.28 9.12
CA TYR A 328 -14.65 0.10 8.61
C TYR A 328 -16.00 0.47 7.98
N SER A 329 -16.63 -0.47 7.27
CA SER A 329 -17.96 -0.27 6.67
C SER A 329 -19.12 -0.30 7.68
N GLY A 330 -18.84 -0.56 8.97
CA GLY A 330 -19.86 -0.75 9.99
C GLY A 330 -20.71 -2.01 9.80
N LEU A 331 -20.26 -2.96 8.97
CA LEU A 331 -20.94 -4.22 8.67
C LEU A 331 -20.55 -5.35 9.61
N LYS A 332 -19.48 -5.19 10.39
CA LYS A 332 -19.06 -6.14 11.41
C LYS A 332 -18.71 -5.41 12.70
N LYS A 333 -19.25 -5.90 13.81
CA LYS A 333 -18.97 -5.37 15.14
C LYS A 333 -18.76 -6.47 16.17
N TYR A 334 -17.93 -6.17 17.15
CA TYR A 334 -17.60 -7.04 18.28
C TYR A 334 -18.09 -6.43 19.59
N PHE A 335 -18.74 -7.25 20.41
CA PHE A 335 -19.37 -6.84 21.65
C PHE A 335 -18.97 -7.74 22.81
N ILE A 336 -18.89 -7.15 23.99
CA ILE A 336 -18.92 -7.89 25.24
C ILE A 336 -20.29 -7.70 25.88
N LEU A 337 -21.08 -8.78 25.92
CA LEU A 337 -22.38 -8.82 26.58
C LEU A 337 -22.25 -9.42 27.99
N ARG A 338 -22.97 -8.87 28.96
CA ARG A 338 -23.18 -9.51 30.26
C ARG A 338 -24.55 -10.16 30.28
N LEU A 339 -24.58 -11.47 30.10
CA LEU A 339 -25.82 -12.24 30.16
C LEU A 339 -26.15 -12.63 31.61
N PRO A 340 -27.39 -12.48 32.07
CA PRO A 340 -27.82 -13.02 33.35
C PRO A 340 -27.71 -14.54 33.33
N GLN A 341 -27.22 -15.17 34.41
CA GLN A 341 -27.11 -16.63 34.51
C GLN A 341 -28.47 -17.29 34.81
N ARG A 342 -29.45 -17.07 33.92
CA ARG A 342 -30.76 -17.74 33.95
C ARG A 342 -31.00 -18.53 32.66
N PRO A 343 -31.76 -19.65 32.72
CA PRO A 343 -32.21 -20.33 31.52
C PRO A 343 -32.91 -19.37 30.54
N GLY A 344 -32.62 -19.51 29.25
CA GLY A 344 -33.25 -18.71 28.18
C GLY A 344 -32.56 -17.38 27.84
N ALA A 345 -31.64 -16.85 28.66
CA ALA A 345 -31.05 -15.52 28.43
C ALA A 345 -30.36 -15.36 27.06
N LEU A 346 -29.67 -16.40 26.58
CA LEU A 346 -29.09 -16.39 25.23
C LEU A 346 -30.16 -16.42 24.14
N LYS A 347 -31.24 -17.19 24.33
CA LYS A 347 -32.36 -17.25 23.39
C LYS A 347 -33.03 -15.89 23.26
N ASP A 348 -33.24 -15.20 24.39
CA ASP A 348 -33.82 -13.85 24.43
C ASP A 348 -32.97 -12.88 23.58
N PHE A 349 -31.63 -12.94 23.72
CA PHE A 349 -30.70 -12.16 22.90
C PHE A 349 -30.78 -12.52 21.41
N LEU A 350 -30.77 -13.82 21.06
CA LEU A 350 -30.84 -14.26 19.65
C LEU A 350 -32.12 -13.81 18.96
N GLN A 351 -33.22 -13.65 19.69
CA GLN A 351 -34.49 -13.14 19.16
C GLN A 351 -34.46 -11.64 18.83
N MET A 352 -33.44 -10.90 19.28
CA MET A 352 -33.27 -9.48 18.97
C MET A 352 -32.61 -9.25 17.60
N LEU A 353 -31.84 -10.22 17.12
CA LEU A 353 -31.14 -10.17 15.85
C LEU A 353 -32.13 -10.15 14.68
N GLY A 354 -31.80 -9.36 13.65
CA GLY A 354 -32.55 -9.29 12.41
C GLY A 354 -32.29 -10.48 11.48
N PRO A 355 -33.08 -10.63 10.40
CA PRO A 355 -32.93 -11.70 9.42
C PRO A 355 -31.62 -11.62 8.60
N ASP A 356 -30.96 -10.46 8.61
CA ASP A 356 -29.70 -10.21 7.91
C ASP A 356 -28.48 -10.21 8.85
N ASP A 357 -28.67 -10.47 10.15
CA ASP A 357 -27.61 -10.48 11.14
C ASP A 357 -27.10 -11.92 11.34
N ASP A 358 -25.80 -12.11 11.18
CA ASP A 358 -25.11 -13.39 11.36
C ASP A 358 -24.12 -13.31 12.53
N ILE A 359 -24.04 -14.39 13.30
CA ILE A 359 -23.11 -14.48 14.43
C ILE A 359 -21.80 -15.06 13.91
N ALA A 360 -20.85 -14.17 13.61
CA ALA A 360 -19.52 -14.54 13.14
C ALA A 360 -18.60 -15.07 14.24
N ARG A 361 -18.83 -14.68 15.50
CA ARG A 361 -18.05 -15.16 16.65
C ARG A 361 -18.92 -15.24 17.89
N PHE A 362 -18.75 -16.27 18.70
CA PHE A 362 -19.44 -16.40 19.98
C PHE A 362 -18.57 -17.17 20.98
N GLU A 363 -18.18 -16.50 22.07
CA GLU A 363 -17.41 -17.11 23.15
C GLU A 363 -18.08 -16.80 24.49
N TYR A 364 -18.46 -17.84 25.23
CA TYR A 364 -19.09 -17.73 26.54
C TYR A 364 -18.10 -18.09 27.66
N LEU A 365 -17.78 -17.12 28.52
CA LEU A 365 -16.92 -17.31 29.67
C LEU A 365 -17.76 -17.37 30.95
N LYS A 366 -17.94 -18.58 31.48
CA LYS A 366 -18.61 -18.80 32.77
C LYS A 366 -17.66 -18.48 33.92
N LYS A 367 -17.98 -17.45 34.72
CA LYS A 367 -17.30 -17.21 36.00
C LYS A 367 -18.15 -17.75 37.14
N SER A 368 -17.61 -18.69 37.90
CA SER A 368 -18.28 -19.42 39.00
C SER A 368 -18.68 -18.54 40.19
N ALA A 369 -18.14 -17.33 40.31
CA ALA A 369 -18.36 -16.42 41.45
C ALA A 369 -19.20 -15.17 41.12
N ARG A 370 -19.90 -15.13 39.97
CA ARG A 370 -20.71 -13.97 39.54
C ARG A 370 -22.09 -14.41 39.06
N ASN A 371 -23.11 -13.58 39.31
CA ASN A 371 -24.49 -13.83 38.85
C ASN A 371 -24.71 -13.57 37.34
N PHE A 372 -23.63 -13.26 36.60
CA PHE A 372 -23.64 -13.00 35.16
C PHE A 372 -22.49 -13.74 34.47
N GLY A 373 -22.69 -14.12 33.21
CA GLY A 373 -21.65 -14.61 32.29
C GLY A 373 -21.19 -13.49 31.36
N SER A 374 -19.92 -13.52 30.94
CA SER A 374 -19.42 -12.61 29.91
C SER A 374 -19.41 -13.32 28.56
N VAL A 375 -19.97 -12.69 27.55
CA VAL A 375 -20.02 -13.21 26.19
C VAL A 375 -19.29 -12.26 25.27
N LEU A 376 -18.26 -12.73 24.59
CA LEU A 376 -17.72 -12.07 23.43
C LEU A 376 -18.54 -12.52 22.23
N ILE A 377 -19.11 -11.58 21.49
CA ILE A 377 -19.89 -11.88 20.30
C ILE A 377 -19.47 -10.95 19.15
N GLY A 378 -19.21 -11.53 17.99
CA GLY A 378 -19.00 -10.82 16.73
C GLY A 378 -20.22 -11.01 15.86
N ILE A 379 -20.79 -9.93 15.35
CA ILE A 379 -21.96 -9.94 14.47
C ILE A 379 -21.56 -9.32 13.14
N GLU A 380 -21.94 -9.98 12.05
CA GLU A 380 -21.90 -9.45 10.68
C GLU A 380 -23.32 -9.13 10.23
N THR A 381 -23.50 -8.04 9.48
CA THR A 381 -24.79 -7.64 8.93
C THR A 381 -24.65 -7.11 7.51
N LYS A 382 -25.75 -7.08 6.75
CA LYS A 382 -25.76 -6.52 5.39
C LYS A 382 -25.90 -5.00 5.35
N ARG A 383 -26.37 -4.38 6.43
CA ARG A 383 -26.66 -2.95 6.53
C ARG A 383 -26.20 -2.40 7.87
N ALA A 384 -25.35 -1.39 7.87
CA ALA A 384 -24.79 -0.83 9.10
C ALA A 384 -25.88 -0.29 10.04
N GLU A 385 -27.01 0.15 9.50
CA GLU A 385 -28.16 0.66 10.27
C GLU A 385 -28.80 -0.41 11.17
N ASN A 386 -28.66 -1.69 10.84
CA ASN A 386 -29.19 -2.80 11.64
C ASN A 386 -28.59 -2.81 13.06
N PHE A 387 -27.33 -2.38 13.22
CA PHE A 387 -26.73 -2.24 14.55
C PHE A 387 -27.42 -1.17 15.40
N THR A 388 -27.90 -0.09 14.80
CA THR A 388 -28.65 0.95 15.52
C THR A 388 -29.94 0.37 16.11
N GLU A 389 -30.64 -0.47 15.35
CA GLU A 389 -31.84 -1.17 15.82
C GLU A 389 -31.50 -2.19 16.92
N LEU A 390 -30.42 -2.94 16.76
CA LEU A 390 -29.96 -3.90 17.77
C LEU A 390 -29.61 -3.22 19.10
N PHE A 391 -28.90 -2.09 19.06
CA PHE A 391 -28.53 -1.35 20.27
C PHE A 391 -29.76 -0.80 21.00
N ALA A 392 -30.73 -0.25 20.27
CA ALA A 392 -31.98 0.21 20.86
C ALA A 392 -32.74 -0.93 21.56
N LYS A 393 -32.76 -2.14 20.99
CA LYS A 393 -33.38 -3.33 21.62
C LYS A 393 -32.62 -3.77 22.87
N LEU A 394 -31.28 -3.80 22.82
CA LEU A 394 -30.44 -4.15 23.96
C LEU A 394 -30.66 -3.21 25.15
N ASP A 395 -30.70 -1.91 24.89
CA ASP A 395 -30.92 -0.89 25.92
C ASP A 395 -32.34 -0.97 26.50
N ALA A 396 -33.36 -1.18 25.66
CA ALA A 396 -34.75 -1.33 26.08
C ALA A 396 -34.96 -2.55 27.00
N GLU A 397 -34.25 -3.65 26.75
CA GLU A 397 -34.32 -4.89 27.53
C GLU A 397 -33.31 -4.92 28.70
N GLY A 398 -32.57 -3.83 28.92
CA GLY A 398 -31.67 -3.67 30.06
C GLY A 398 -30.39 -4.52 29.99
N PHE A 399 -29.96 -4.90 28.79
CA PHE A 399 -28.69 -5.60 28.61
C PHE A 399 -27.51 -4.68 28.92
N VAL A 400 -26.51 -5.19 29.64
CA VAL A 400 -25.24 -4.50 29.80
C VAL A 400 -24.29 -4.99 28.73
N TRP A 401 -23.93 -4.09 27.81
CA TRP A 401 -23.08 -4.37 26.67
C TRP A 401 -21.98 -3.32 26.51
N ARG A 402 -20.92 -3.68 25.78
CA ARG A 402 -19.85 -2.77 25.37
C ARG A 402 -19.44 -3.11 23.95
N ASP A 403 -19.51 -2.14 23.05
CA ASP A 403 -18.85 -2.21 21.74
C ASP A 403 -17.33 -2.18 21.95
N ILE A 404 -16.64 -3.18 21.43
CA ILE A 404 -15.18 -3.28 21.47
C ILE A 404 -14.58 -3.28 20.06
N THR A 405 -15.38 -2.96 19.03
CA THR A 405 -14.96 -3.00 17.62
C THR A 405 -13.78 -2.07 17.35
N GLU A 406 -13.71 -0.91 18.02
CA GLU A 406 -12.63 0.08 17.88
C GLU A 406 -11.63 0.04 19.04
N ASP A 407 -11.71 -0.96 19.92
CA ASP A 407 -10.76 -1.13 21.02
C ASP A 407 -9.55 -1.94 20.53
N GLU A 408 -8.51 -1.25 20.05
CA GLU A 408 -7.33 -1.87 19.45
C GLU A 408 -6.69 -2.92 20.35
N THR A 409 -6.56 -2.63 21.66
CA THR A 409 -5.96 -3.59 22.61
C THR A 409 -6.82 -4.84 22.72
N LEU A 410 -8.14 -4.72 22.88
CA LEU A 410 -8.99 -5.90 22.93
C LEU A 410 -9.04 -6.62 21.59
N ALA A 411 -8.99 -5.90 20.48
CA ALA A 411 -8.94 -6.50 19.16
C ALA A 411 -7.70 -7.39 19.00
N GLU A 412 -6.50 -6.92 19.32
CA GLU A 412 -5.27 -7.73 19.22
C GLU A 412 -5.30 -9.04 20.03
N PHE A 413 -6.03 -9.08 21.15
CA PHE A 413 -6.12 -10.27 22.00
C PHE A 413 -7.32 -11.17 21.70
N LEU A 414 -8.44 -10.59 21.27
CA LEU A 414 -9.75 -11.24 21.24
C LEU A 414 -10.37 -11.32 19.85
N ILE A 415 -9.83 -10.62 18.86
CA ILE A 415 -10.36 -10.56 17.50
C ILE A 415 -9.28 -11.15 16.61
#